data_AF-A0A914S6P4-F1
#
_entry.id   AF-A0A914S6P4-F1
#
_cell.length_a   1.000
_cell.length_b   1.000
_cell.length_c   1.000
_cell.angle_alpha   90.00
_cell.angle_beta   90.00
_cell.angle_gamma   90.00
#
_symmetry.space_group_name_H-M   'P 1'
#
loop_
_entity.id
_entity.type
_entity.pdbx_description
1 polymer ?
#
loop_
_entity_poly.entity_id
_entity_poly.type
_entity_poly.pdbx_seq_one_letter_code
_entity_poly.pdbx_strand_id
1 'polypeptide(L)'
;MEVYVDDEAKLTLHGLQQHYVKLKENEKNKKLLELLDQLEFNQVVIFVRSVQRCGALHRLLSEQNFPSIAIHRGMPQEERLSRYQQFKDFQVSPQTR
;
A
#
# COMPACT_ATOMS: atom_id res chain seq x y z
N MET A 1 -10.82 -14.08 -15.80
CA MET A 1 -9.44 -14.21 -16.31
C MET A 1 -8.52 -14.20 -15.10
N GLU A 2 -8.13 -15.39 -14.65
CA GLU A 2 -7.06 -15.52 -13.65
C GLU A 2 -5.75 -15.39 -14.42
N VAL A 3 -5.00 -14.30 -14.19
CA VAL A 3 -3.68 -14.14 -14.77
C VAL A 3 -2.74 -15.01 -13.95
N TYR A 4 -2.48 -16.21 -14.46
CA TYR A 4 -1.29 -16.96 -14.08
C TYR A 4 -0.10 -16.17 -14.63
N VAL A 5 0.68 -15.57 -13.73
CA VAL A 5 1.97 -15.01 -14.10
C VAL A 5 2.87 -16.22 -14.33
N ASP A 6 2.93 -16.64 -15.59
CA ASP A 6 3.84 -17.68 -16.05
C ASP A 6 5.28 -17.28 -15.71
N ASP A 7 6.04 -18.28 -15.31
CA ASP A 7 7.40 -18.21 -14.80
C ASP A 7 8.34 -17.39 -15.71
N GLU A 8 9.32 -16.73 -15.10
CA GLU A 8 10.51 -16.12 -15.74
C GLU A 8 10.46 -14.69 -16.32
N ALA A 9 9.45 -13.86 -16.00
CA ALA A 9 9.75 -12.43 -15.92
C ALA A 9 10.66 -12.23 -14.69
N LYS A 10 11.97 -12.45 -14.84
CA LYS A 10 12.97 -12.03 -13.85
C LYS A 10 12.64 -10.58 -13.55
N LEU A 11 12.03 -10.31 -12.39
CA LEU A 11 11.80 -8.96 -11.89
C LEU A 11 13.19 -8.35 -11.75
N THR A 12 13.67 -7.70 -12.79
CA THR A 12 14.99 -7.09 -12.78
C THR A 12 14.88 -5.89 -11.85
N LEU A 13 15.64 -5.89 -10.77
CA LEU A 13 15.72 -4.77 -9.82
C LEU A 13 16.43 -3.54 -10.44
N HIS A 14 16.70 -3.57 -11.75
CA HIS A 14 17.38 -2.49 -12.44
C HIS A 14 16.48 -1.27 -12.49
N GLY A 15 16.97 -0.14 -11.95
CA GLY A 15 16.20 1.10 -11.84
C GLY A 15 15.39 1.21 -10.54
N LEU A 16 15.35 0.16 -9.71
CA LEU A 16 14.69 0.21 -8.40
C LEU A 16 15.68 0.61 -7.31
N GLN A 17 15.50 1.78 -6.72
CA GLN A 17 16.22 2.19 -5.52
C GLN A 17 15.61 1.50 -4.29
N GLN A 18 16.44 0.80 -3.53
CA GLN A 18 16.02 0.04 -2.35
C GLN A 18 16.77 0.52 -1.12
N HIS A 19 16.02 0.81 -0.07
CA HIS A 19 16.54 1.26 1.21
C HIS A 19 15.96 0.40 2.33
N TYR A 20 16.67 0.30 3.45
CA TYR A 20 16.15 -0.34 4.65
C TYR A 20 16.41 0.54 5.87
N VAL A 21 15.51 0.46 6.85
CA VAL A 21 15.64 1.14 8.14
C VAL A 21 15.43 0.10 9.23
N LYS A 22 16.41 -0.06 10.11
CA LYS A 22 16.31 -0.96 11.27
C LYS A 22 15.52 -0.26 12.37
N LEU A 23 14.35 -0.81 12.72
CA LEU A 23 13.43 -0.25 13.70
C LEU A 23 12.86 -1.35 14.59
N LYS A 24 12.39 -0.98 15.78
CA LYS A 24 11.51 -1.83 16.57
C LYS A 24 10.10 -1.82 15.97
N GLU A 25 9.34 -2.88 16.22
CA GLU A 25 8.00 -3.04 15.64
C GLU A 25 7.04 -1.90 16.01
N ASN A 26 7.13 -1.40 17.25
CA ASN A 26 6.31 -0.29 17.75
C ASN A 26 6.70 1.08 17.17
N GLU A 27 7.85 1.20 16.51
CA GLU A 27 8.32 2.46 15.90
C GLU A 27 7.87 2.58 14.42
N LYS A 28 7.44 1.49 13.80
CA LYS A 28 7.13 1.44 12.37
C LYS A 28 6.01 2.39 11.95
N ASN A 29 4.92 2.48 12.72
CA ASN A 29 3.79 3.35 12.37
C ASN A 29 4.21 4.82 12.40
N LYS A 30 4.96 5.24 13.41
CA LYS A 30 5.47 6.61 13.51
C LYS A 30 6.41 6.92 12.34
N LYS A 31 7.35 6.03 12.03
CA LYS A 31 8.29 6.26 10.92
C LYS A 31 7.58 6.23 9.56
N LEU A 32 6.56 5.39 9.40
CA LEU A 32 5.75 5.36 8.19
C LEU A 32 5.04 6.69 7.95
N LEU A 33 4.37 7.25 8.97
CA LEU A 33 3.72 8.55 8.86
C LEU A 33 4.72 9.65 8.51
N GLU A 34 5.88 9.67 9.19
CA GLU A 34 6.96 10.61 8.89
C GLU A 34 7.43 10.51 7.42
N LEU A 35 7.55 9.29 6.88
CA LEU A 35 7.90 9.09 5.46
C LEU A 35 6.79 9.56 4.53
N LEU A 36 5.52 9.34 4.88
CA LEU A 36 4.38 9.82 4.09
C LEU A 36 4.26 11.35 4.10
N ASP A 37 4.72 12.02 5.15
CA ASP A 37 4.74 13.49 5.21
C ASP A 37 5.95 14.11 4.48
N GLN A 38 7.10 13.41 4.46
CA GLN A 38 8.35 13.94 3.90
C GLN A 38 8.54 13.64 2.41
N LEU A 39 7.98 12.54 1.92
CA LEU A 39 8.20 12.10 0.55
C LEU A 39 7.10 12.63 -0.37
N GLU A 40 7.52 13.21 -1.50
CA GLU A 40 6.62 13.48 -2.61
C GLU A 40 6.39 12.18 -3.40
N PHE A 41 5.13 11.75 -3.48
CA PHE A 41 4.74 10.55 -4.23
C PHE A 41 3.39 10.77 -4.91
N ASN A 42 3.21 10.07 -6.03
CA ASN A 42 1.90 10.02 -6.70
C ASN A 42 0.98 9.01 -6.01
N GLN A 43 1.50 7.80 -5.76
CA GLN A 43 0.78 6.69 -5.13
C GLN A 43 1.75 5.80 -4.34
N VAL A 44 1.28 5.21 -3.23
CA VAL A 44 2.09 4.32 -2.38
C VAL A 44 1.35 3.02 -2.13
N VAL A 45 2.08 1.89 -2.23
CA VAL A 45 1.59 0.57 -1.87
C VAL A 45 2.34 0.08 -0.62
N ILE A 46 1.59 -0.22 0.44
CA ILE A 46 2.16 -0.67 1.72
C ILE A 46 1.77 -2.13 1.96
N PHE A 47 2.77 -3.01 1.96
CA PHE A 47 2.56 -4.44 2.23
C PHE A 47 2.56 -4.72 3.74
N VAL A 48 1.59 -5.51 4.20
CA VAL A 48 1.46 -5.92 5.60
C VAL A 48 1.32 -7.44 5.70
N ARG A 49 1.76 -8.00 6.83
CA ARG A 49 1.81 -9.46 7.02
C ARG A 49 0.45 -10.14 7.17
N SER A 50 -0.57 -9.43 7.67
CA SER A 50 -1.87 -10.04 8.00
C SER A 50 -3.06 -9.15 7.66
N VAL A 51 -4.23 -9.78 7.52
CA VAL A 51 -5.53 -9.11 7.29
C VAL A 51 -5.83 -8.12 8.42
N GLN A 52 -5.61 -8.52 9.66
CA GLN A 52 -5.84 -7.67 10.84
C GLN A 52 -4.98 -6.40 10.80
N ARG A 53 -3.71 -6.54 10.40
CA ARG A 53 -2.81 -5.39 10.26
C ARG A 53 -3.20 -4.47 9.11
N CYS A 54 -3.72 -5.02 8.02
CA CYS A 54 -4.25 -4.22 6.90
C CYS A 54 -5.40 -3.32 7.38
N GLY A 55 -6.39 -3.90 8.08
CA GLY A 55 -7.50 -3.12 8.63
C GLY A 55 -7.08 -2.12 9.72
N ALA A 56 -6.10 -2.47 10.56
CA ALA A 56 -5.57 -1.53 11.57
C ALA A 56 -4.81 -0.35 10.94
N LEU A 57 -3.95 -0.62 9.95
CA LEU A 57 -3.20 0.42 9.26
C LEU A 57 -4.12 1.34 8.46
N HIS A 58 -5.12 0.79 7.77
CA HIS A 58 -6.11 1.58 7.05
C HIS A 58 -6.86 2.56 7.97
N ARG A 59 -7.30 2.09 9.15
CA ARG A 59 -7.93 2.97 10.15
C ARG A 59 -6.99 4.08 10.62
N LEU A 60 -5.75 3.72 10.94
CA LEU A 60 -4.74 4.69 11.37
C LEU A 60 -4.47 5.76 10.30
N LEU A 61 -4.38 5.36 9.02
CA LEU A 61 -4.21 6.31 7.91
C LEU A 61 -5.42 7.24 7.78
N SER A 62 -6.64 6.70 7.85
CA SER A 62 -7.87 7.49 7.81
C SER A 62 -7.98 8.48 8.98
N GLU A 63 -7.59 8.08 10.19
CA GLU A 63 -7.53 8.94 11.39
C GLU A 63 -6.50 10.07 11.26
N GLN A 64 -5.48 9.89 10.43
CA GLN A 64 -4.47 10.89 10.11
C GLN A 64 -4.78 11.65 8.81
N ASN A 65 -6.02 11.51 8.29
CA ASN A 65 -6.49 12.14 7.06
C ASN A 65 -5.72 11.74 5.78
N PHE A 66 -5.03 10.59 5.80
CA PHE A 66 -4.46 10.00 4.60
C PHE A 66 -5.53 9.15 3.88
N PRO A 67 -5.92 9.50 2.65
CA PRO A 67 -6.83 8.66 1.88
C PRO A 67 -6.14 7.34 1.56
N SER A 68 -6.80 6.23 1.88
CA SER A 68 -6.22 4.90 1.71
C SER A 68 -7.27 3.87 1.31
N ILE A 69 -6.85 2.87 0.51
CA ILE A 69 -7.66 1.71 0.14
C ILE A 69 -7.02 0.46 0.77
N ALA A 70 -7.78 -0.27 1.57
CA ALA A 70 -7.37 -1.58 2.05
C ALA A 70 -7.76 -2.67 1.04
N ILE A 71 -6.82 -3.55 0.69
CA ILE A 71 -7.06 -4.78 -0.10
C ILE A 71 -6.40 -5.94 0.62
N HIS A 72 -7.16 -7.00 0.94
CA HIS A 72 -6.63 -8.16 1.65
C HIS A 72 -7.30 -9.47 1.23
N ARG A 73 -6.66 -10.61 1.54
CA ARG A 73 -7.13 -11.95 1.13
C ARG A 73 -8.52 -12.37 1.63
N GLY A 74 -9.03 -11.74 2.69
CA GLY A 74 -10.38 -12.00 3.20
C GLY A 74 -11.52 -11.34 2.41
N MET A 75 -11.22 -10.54 1.39
CA MET A 75 -12.23 -9.90 0.54
C MET A 75 -12.61 -10.80 -0.63
N PRO A 76 -13.89 -10.82 -1.05
CA PRO A 76 -14.30 -11.38 -2.32
C PRO A 76 -13.44 -10.87 -3.48
N GLN A 77 -13.18 -11.73 -4.47
CA GLN A 77 -12.33 -11.38 -5.60
C GLN A 77 -12.86 -10.17 -6.38
N GLU A 78 -14.16 -10.09 -6.59
CA GLU A 78 -14.81 -8.95 -7.25
C GLU A 78 -14.54 -7.63 -6.51
N GLU A 79 -14.64 -7.64 -5.18
CA GLU A 79 -14.35 -6.47 -4.37
C GLU A 79 -12.87 -6.07 -4.45
N ARG A 80 -11.95 -7.05 -4.45
CA ARG A 80 -10.51 -6.80 -4.62
C ARG A 80 -10.22 -6.14 -5.98
N LEU A 81 -10.86 -6.61 -7.05
CA LEU A 81 -10.70 -6.06 -8.39
C LEU A 81 -11.28 -4.64 -8.50
N SER A 82 -12.46 -4.41 -7.92
CA SER A 82 -13.08 -3.08 -7.88
C SER A 82 -12.21 -2.05 -7.16
N ARG A 83 -11.72 -2.38 -5.96
CA ARG A 83 -10.80 -1.51 -5.19
C ARG A 83 -9.48 -1.27 -5.90
N TYR A 84 -8.94 -2.28 -6.57
CA TYR A 84 -7.73 -2.14 -7.38
C TYR A 84 -7.94 -1.22 -8.59
N GLN A 85 -9.11 -1.29 -9.22
CA GLN A 85 -9.47 -0.39 -10.31
C GLN A 85 -9.60 1.06 -9.81
N GLN A 86 -10.25 1.30 -8.67
CA GLN A 86 -10.33 2.62 -8.04
C GLN A 86 -8.93 3.21 -7.74
N PHE A 87 -7.99 2.37 -7.30
CA PHE A 87 -6.59 2.78 -7.10
C PHE A 87 -5.94 3.19 -8.43
N LYS A 88 -6.10 2.38 -9.49
CA LYS A 88 -5.56 2.70 -10.83
C LYS A 88 -6.12 3.99 -11.42
N ASP A 89 -7.39 4.26 -11.16
CA ASP A 89 -8.10 5.42 -11.69
C ASP A 89 -7.91 6.69 -10.84
N PHE A 90 -6.98 6.67 -9.88
CA PHE A 90 -6.66 7.80 -8.98
C PHE A 90 -7.86 8.32 -8.17
N GLN A 91 -8.90 7.51 -7.98
CA GLN A 91 -10.11 7.91 -7.25
C GLN A 91 -9.86 8.10 -5.74
N VAL A 92 -8.72 7.60 -5.25
CA VAL A 92 -8.25 7.77 -3.87
C VAL A 92 -6.84 8.35 -3.93
N SER A 93 -6.77 9.60 -4.36
CA SER A 93 -5.56 10.43 -4.33
C SER A 93 -5.63 11.38 -3.14
N PRO A 94 -4.49 11.79 -2.55
CA PRO A 94 -4.44 12.91 -1.62
C PRO A 94 -5.10 14.09 -2.30
N GLN A 95 -6.31 14.46 -1.88
CA GLN A 95 -6.84 15.76 -2.29
C GLN A 95 -5.83 16.78 -1.77
N THR A 96 -5.31 17.57 -2.70
CA THR A 96 -4.37 18.66 -2.47
C THR A 96 -4.70 19.34 -1.15
N ARG A 97 -3.75 19.33 -0.20
CA ARG A 97 -3.79 20.32 0.88
C ARG A 97 -3.63 21.72 0.29
#